data_AF-A0AAN6ZP79-F1
#
_entry.id   AF-A0AAN6ZP79-F1
#
_cell.length_a   1.000
_cell.length_b   1.000
_cell.length_c   1.000
_cell.angle_alpha   90.00
_cell.angle_beta   90.00
_cell.angle_gamma   90.00
#
_symmetry.space_group_name_H-M   'P 1'
#
loop_
_entity.id
_entity.type
_entity.pdbx_description
1 polymer ?
#
loop_
_entity_poly.entity_id
_entity_poly.type
_entity_poly.pdbx_seq_one_letter_code
_entity_poly.pdbx_strand_id
1 'polypeptide(L)'
;FPRLPAESSACQALVSERIPIMPYKVRRLLVEQFWDGPINKRDTILNDRRNDHCLIRPYLGRRRTTAQPGEPETALATGEPRRRTLRNYPLHVDQLDALGLPAQEYASAMADALAFLLWDVQIDACDVEFVPAQPRALEKAKPFHPKIVTVLKLVTFPPEVLGPHVLWILDFDCCRPLPMSIEGIERAAECFWRNDPFYPNPGAKFERDMAIWEVFRDRFLSTSARILTLRDETTQKLPGQFISRVVETVGMYSKGTTRGT
;
A
#
# COMPACT_ATOMS: atom_id res chain seq x y z
N PHE A 1 -23.21 -5.61 -17.62
CA PHE A 1 -23.00 -4.17 -17.41
C PHE A 1 -24.12 -3.65 -16.53
N PRO A 2 -23.86 -2.72 -15.60
CA PRO A 2 -24.92 -2.07 -14.82
C PRO A 2 -25.92 -1.44 -15.79
N ARG A 3 -27.22 -1.64 -15.54
CA ARG A 3 -28.29 -0.99 -16.31
C ARG A 3 -28.47 0.40 -15.73
N LEU A 4 -28.18 1.42 -16.53
CA LEU A 4 -28.48 2.81 -16.18
C LEU A 4 -29.97 3.10 -16.44
N PRO A 5 -30.61 4.02 -15.69
CA PRO A 5 -31.95 4.51 -16.00
C PRO A 5 -32.07 5.01 -17.44
N ALA A 6 -33.24 4.88 -18.06
CA ALA A 6 -33.46 5.20 -19.48
C ALA A 6 -33.18 6.69 -19.80
N GLU A 7 -33.40 7.56 -18.82
CA GLU A 7 -33.12 9.00 -18.86
C GLU A 7 -31.65 9.39 -18.64
N SER A 8 -30.72 8.44 -18.52
CA SER A 8 -29.29 8.76 -18.30
C SER A 8 -28.65 9.33 -19.57
N SER A 9 -28.05 10.51 -19.48
CA SER A 9 -27.17 11.06 -20.51
C SER A 9 -25.75 10.51 -20.37
N ALA A 10 -24.93 10.64 -21.42
CA ALA A 10 -23.51 10.27 -21.35
C ALA A 10 -22.81 11.06 -20.23
N CYS A 11 -22.27 10.34 -19.24
CA CYS A 11 -21.58 10.90 -18.09
C CYS A 11 -20.35 10.07 -17.72
N GLN A 12 -19.50 10.63 -16.85
CA GLN A 12 -18.47 9.86 -16.16
C GLN A 12 -19.14 9.04 -15.06
N ALA A 13 -18.97 7.72 -15.10
CA ALA A 13 -19.51 6.81 -14.10
C ALA A 13 -18.38 6.17 -13.29
N LEU A 14 -18.53 6.13 -11.97
CA LEU A 14 -17.64 5.40 -11.07
C LEU A 14 -18.21 4.00 -10.83
N VAL A 15 -17.41 2.96 -11.07
CA VAL A 15 -17.74 1.58 -10.69
C VAL A 15 -16.93 1.23 -9.45
N SER A 16 -17.58 1.25 -8.30
CA SER A 16 -16.98 0.83 -7.03
C SER A 16 -17.33 -0.62 -6.73
N GLU A 17 -16.34 -1.40 -6.31
CA GLU A 17 -16.53 -2.79 -5.89
C GLU A 17 -16.17 -2.95 -4.41
N ARG A 18 -16.87 -3.88 -3.74
CA ARG A 18 -16.57 -4.21 -2.36
C ARG A 18 -15.36 -5.14 -2.30
N ILE A 19 -14.34 -4.73 -1.55
CA ILE A 19 -13.17 -5.58 -1.25
C ILE A 19 -13.63 -6.84 -0.48
N PRO A 20 -13.26 -8.05 -0.94
CA PRO A 20 -13.53 -9.29 -0.20
C PRO A 20 -12.88 -9.28 1.18
N ILE A 21 -13.64 -9.67 2.21
CA ILE A 21 -13.16 -9.76 3.59
C ILE A 21 -12.22 -10.97 3.78
N MET A 22 -11.31 -10.88 4.75
CA MET A 22 -10.43 -12.00 5.09
C MET A 22 -11.22 -13.20 5.64
N PRO A 23 -10.96 -14.43 5.15
CA PRO A 23 -11.58 -15.64 5.69
C PRO A 23 -11.30 -15.85 7.18
N TYR A 24 -12.20 -16.56 7.87
CA TYR A 24 -12.03 -16.89 9.30
C TYR A 24 -10.67 -17.52 9.62
N LYS A 25 -10.17 -18.42 8.76
CA LYS A 25 -8.86 -19.05 8.93
C LYS A 25 -7.71 -18.04 9.04
N VAL A 26 -7.76 -16.95 8.26
CA VAL A 26 -6.76 -15.89 8.27
C VAL A 26 -6.89 -15.06 9.54
N ARG A 27 -8.13 -14.68 9.91
CA ARG A 27 -8.38 -13.96 11.17
C ARG A 27 -7.87 -14.73 12.39
N ARG A 28 -8.12 -16.04 12.43
CA ARG A 28 -7.62 -16.95 13.46
C ARG A 28 -6.09 -16.96 13.50
N LEU A 29 -5.44 -17.12 12.35
CA LEU A 29 -3.98 -17.10 12.26
C LEU A 29 -3.37 -15.80 12.81
N LEU A 30 -3.93 -14.64 12.45
CA LEU A 30 -3.45 -13.34 12.94
C LEU A 30 -3.55 -13.24 14.47
N VAL A 31 -4.64 -13.74 15.06
CA VAL A 31 -4.82 -13.77 16.52
C VAL A 31 -3.89 -14.77 17.18
N GLU A 32 -3.70 -15.95 16.60
CA GLU A 32 -2.81 -16.97 17.16
C GLU A 32 -1.35 -16.51 17.20
N GLN A 33 -0.87 -15.89 16.12
CA GLN A 33 0.53 -15.51 15.92
C GLN A 33 0.90 -14.17 16.58
N PHE A 34 -0.01 -13.18 16.53
CA PHE A 34 0.36 -11.78 16.80
C PHE A 34 -0.50 -11.08 17.84
N TRP A 35 -1.48 -11.76 18.44
CA TRP A 35 -2.23 -11.19 19.57
C TRP A 35 -1.32 -11.04 20.79
N ASP A 36 -1.22 -9.81 21.28
CA ASP A 36 -0.42 -9.40 22.45
C ASP A 36 -1.26 -9.26 23.74
N GLY A 37 -2.58 -9.49 23.66
CA GLY A 37 -3.48 -9.44 24.80
C GLY A 37 -3.62 -10.78 25.54
N PRO A 38 -4.50 -10.84 26.57
CA PRO A 38 -4.74 -12.07 27.32
C PRO A 38 -5.22 -13.22 26.43
N ILE A 39 -4.68 -14.43 26.63
CA ILE A 39 -4.99 -15.62 25.82
C ILE A 39 -6.49 -15.96 25.89
N ASN A 40 -7.10 -15.83 27.06
CA ASN A 40 -8.54 -16.07 27.27
C ASN A 40 -9.46 -15.08 26.53
N LYS A 41 -8.91 -14.03 25.89
CA LYS A 41 -9.67 -13.08 25.06
C LYS A 41 -9.59 -13.36 23.56
N ARG A 42 -8.77 -14.33 23.11
CA ARG A 42 -8.61 -14.65 21.69
C ARG A 42 -9.94 -15.01 21.03
N ASP A 43 -10.72 -15.89 21.65
CA ASP A 43 -12.04 -16.28 21.13
C ASP A 43 -13.04 -15.14 21.14
N THR A 44 -12.97 -14.25 22.13
CA THR A 44 -13.82 -13.05 22.17
C THR A 44 -13.55 -12.15 20.96
N ILE A 45 -12.27 -11.95 20.60
CA ILE A 45 -11.87 -11.15 19.44
C ILE A 45 -12.28 -11.82 18.14
N LEU A 46 -12.09 -13.14 18.01
CA LEU A 46 -12.45 -13.87 16.79
C LEU A 46 -13.95 -13.91 16.53
N ASN A 47 -14.77 -13.96 17.58
CA ASN A 47 -16.23 -14.02 17.48
C ASN A 47 -16.91 -12.64 17.49
N ASP A 48 -16.15 -11.55 17.65
CA ASP A 48 -16.69 -10.20 17.57
C ASP A 48 -17.02 -9.84 16.11
N ARG A 49 -18.30 -9.56 15.83
CA ARG A 49 -18.79 -9.19 14.50
C ARG A 49 -18.08 -7.97 13.90
N ARG A 50 -17.52 -7.07 14.71
CA ARG A 50 -16.73 -5.93 14.23
C ARG A 50 -15.48 -6.38 13.46
N ASN A 51 -14.99 -7.58 13.75
CA ASN A 51 -13.82 -8.19 13.13
C ASN A 51 -14.17 -9.08 11.92
N ASP A 52 -15.44 -9.19 11.53
CA ASP A 52 -15.84 -9.87 10.28
C ASP A 52 -15.37 -9.08 9.05
N HIS A 53 -15.23 -7.76 9.18
CA HIS A 53 -14.71 -6.88 8.12
C HIS A 53 -13.20 -6.72 8.19
N CYS A 54 -12.47 -7.81 8.45
CA CYS A 54 -11.02 -7.78 8.56
C CYS A 54 -10.35 -7.43 7.22
N LEU A 55 -9.63 -6.31 7.22
CA LEU A 55 -8.71 -5.87 6.17
C LEU A 55 -7.29 -5.84 6.74
N ILE A 56 -6.35 -6.45 6.03
CA ILE A 56 -4.93 -6.41 6.36
C ILE A 56 -4.32 -5.18 5.67
N ARG A 57 -3.54 -4.38 6.40
CA ARG A 57 -2.77 -3.25 5.84
C ARG A 57 -1.29 -3.63 5.80
N PRO A 58 -0.73 -4.04 4.64
CA PRO A 58 0.65 -4.50 4.54
C PRO A 58 1.60 -3.30 4.56
N TYR A 59 2.24 -3.06 5.69
CA TYR A 59 3.16 -1.93 5.88
C TYR A 59 4.61 -2.36 5.64
N LEU A 60 5.15 -2.02 4.47
CA LEU A 60 6.53 -2.33 4.09
C LEU A 60 7.53 -1.30 4.62
N GLY A 61 7.07 -0.10 4.99
CA GLY A 61 7.90 0.99 5.48
C GLY A 61 8.16 0.97 6.99
N ARG A 62 7.62 -0.02 7.71
CA ARG A 62 7.67 -0.06 9.17
C ARG A 62 7.75 -1.48 9.72
N ARG A 63 8.67 -1.72 10.65
CA ARG A 63 8.67 -2.86 11.59
C ARG A 63 7.95 -2.48 12.88
N ARG A 64 7.33 -3.44 13.56
CA ARG A 64 6.92 -3.21 14.96
C ARG A 64 8.17 -2.86 15.78
N THR A 65 8.07 -1.93 16.72
CA THR A 65 9.19 -1.50 17.56
C THR A 65 9.68 -2.66 18.42
N THR A 66 10.56 -3.50 17.88
CA THR A 66 11.44 -4.37 18.67
C THR A 66 12.62 -3.51 19.05
N ALA A 67 12.78 -3.23 20.35
CA ALA A 67 13.92 -2.51 20.91
C ALA A 67 15.22 -2.91 20.19
N GLN A 68 15.88 -1.95 19.55
CA GLN A 68 17.20 -2.17 19.00
C GLN A 68 18.18 -2.46 20.15
N PRO A 69 19.19 -3.33 19.98
CA PRO A 69 20.27 -3.46 20.95
C PRO A 69 20.98 -2.10 21.10
N GLY A 70 20.81 -1.44 22.25
CA GLY A 70 21.40 -0.13 22.54
C GLY A 70 20.45 1.07 22.51
N GLU A 71 19.18 0.90 22.15
CA GLU A 71 18.17 1.94 22.38
C GLU A 71 17.66 1.87 23.84
N PRO A 72 17.57 3.00 24.57
CA PRO A 72 17.04 2.99 25.93
C PRO A 72 15.63 2.41 25.94
N GLU A 73 15.34 1.62 26.98
CA GLU A 73 14.07 0.91 27.25
C GLU A 73 12.81 1.80 27.20
N THR A 74 12.98 3.12 27.08
CA THR A 74 11.91 4.12 26.94
C THR A 74 11.22 4.12 25.57
N ALA A 75 11.74 3.44 24.54
CA ALA A 75 11.04 3.29 23.25
C ALA A 75 9.85 2.30 23.30
N LEU A 76 9.69 1.55 24.41
CA LEU A 76 8.46 0.82 24.75
C LEU A 76 7.36 1.74 25.28
N ALA A 77 7.64 3.04 25.48
CA ALA A 77 6.74 4.00 26.14
C ALA A 77 5.91 4.88 25.19
N THR A 78 6.01 4.72 23.85
CA THR A 78 4.98 5.26 22.96
C THR A 78 3.84 4.26 22.88
N GLY A 79 2.97 4.32 23.89
CA GLY A 79 1.79 3.46 24.06
C GLY A 79 0.78 3.53 22.92
N GLU A 80 1.13 3.00 21.74
CA GLU A 80 0.15 2.64 20.74
C GLU A 80 -0.75 1.55 21.34
N PRO A 81 -2.08 1.73 21.35
CA PRO A 81 -2.98 0.86 22.07
C PRO A 81 -2.91 -0.58 21.54
N ARG A 82 -2.67 -1.52 22.46
CA ARG A 82 -2.85 -2.97 22.33
C ARG A 82 -4.01 -3.28 21.38
N ARG A 83 -3.72 -3.86 20.23
CA ARG A 83 -4.62 -3.95 19.07
C ARG A 83 -5.88 -4.70 19.43
N ARG A 84 -7.03 -4.02 19.53
CA ARG A 84 -8.30 -4.66 19.94
C ARG A 84 -9.20 -5.09 18.77
N THR A 85 -8.78 -4.86 17.52
CA THR A 85 -9.62 -5.14 16.35
C THR A 85 -8.80 -5.66 15.17
N LEU A 86 -9.45 -6.49 14.36
CA LEU A 86 -8.94 -7.01 13.10
C LEU A 86 -9.44 -6.21 11.88
N ARG A 87 -10.31 -5.21 12.06
CA ARG A 87 -10.99 -4.51 10.96
C ARG A 87 -10.02 -3.80 10.00
N ASN A 88 -9.07 -3.05 10.52
CA ASN A 88 -7.96 -2.43 9.78
C ASN A 88 -6.67 -2.88 10.45
N TYR A 89 -6.25 -4.10 10.19
CA TYR A 89 -5.14 -4.74 10.90
C TYR A 89 -3.79 -4.39 10.25
N PRO A 90 -2.93 -3.57 10.88
CA PRO A 90 -1.66 -3.18 10.29
C PRO A 90 -0.62 -4.29 10.42
N LEU A 91 -0.27 -4.91 9.30
CA LEU A 91 0.68 -6.02 9.25
C LEU A 91 2.04 -5.49 8.81
N HIS A 92 2.97 -5.41 9.76
CA HIS A 92 4.29 -4.82 9.56
C HIS A 92 5.25 -5.79 8.86
N VAL A 93 6.34 -5.29 8.30
CA VAL A 93 7.27 -6.10 7.50
C VAL A 93 7.86 -7.29 8.28
N ASP A 94 8.10 -7.17 9.60
CA ASP A 94 8.51 -8.30 10.43
C ASP A 94 7.44 -9.40 10.54
N GLN A 95 6.16 -9.01 10.48
CA GLN A 95 5.04 -9.94 10.50
C GLN A 95 4.80 -10.56 9.12
N LEU A 96 5.03 -9.81 8.04
CA LEU A 96 5.04 -10.34 6.68
C LEU A 96 6.11 -11.43 6.56
N ASP A 97 7.34 -11.15 7.00
CA ASP A 97 8.45 -12.12 7.06
C ASP A 97 8.06 -13.37 7.86
N ALA A 98 7.49 -13.19 9.06
CA ALA A 98 7.11 -14.30 9.94
C ALA A 98 5.99 -15.18 9.35
N LEU A 99 5.12 -14.61 8.52
CA LEU A 99 4.07 -15.33 7.81
C LEU A 99 4.53 -15.91 6.47
N GLY A 100 5.76 -15.62 6.05
CA GLY A 100 6.29 -15.99 4.74
C GLY A 100 5.72 -15.19 3.58
N LEU A 101 5.08 -14.04 3.84
CA LEU A 101 4.41 -13.21 2.83
C LEU A 101 5.38 -12.54 1.86
N PRO A 102 5.01 -12.40 0.57
CA PRO A 102 5.92 -11.99 -0.50
C PRO A 102 6.10 -10.46 -0.51
N ALA A 103 6.85 -9.94 0.46
CA ALA A 103 7.01 -8.50 0.68
C ALA A 103 7.67 -7.77 -0.50
N GLN A 104 8.61 -8.42 -1.20
CA GLN A 104 9.27 -7.84 -2.39
C GLN A 104 8.32 -7.76 -3.59
N GLU A 105 7.44 -8.75 -3.75
CA GLU A 105 6.44 -8.79 -4.80
C GLU A 105 5.31 -7.79 -4.51
N TYR A 106 4.94 -7.60 -3.24
CA TYR A 106 4.08 -6.49 -2.82
C TYR A 106 4.71 -5.14 -3.15
N ALA A 107 5.99 -4.96 -2.83
CA ALA A 107 6.73 -3.74 -3.16
C ALA A 107 6.72 -3.47 -4.67
N SER A 108 6.95 -4.51 -5.48
CA SER A 108 6.89 -4.40 -6.94
C SER A 108 5.50 -3.97 -7.45
N ALA A 109 4.43 -4.56 -6.90
CA ALA A 109 3.06 -4.23 -7.28
C ALA A 109 2.66 -2.82 -6.83
N MET A 110 3.08 -2.38 -5.64
CA MET A 110 2.87 -1.01 -5.16
C MET A 110 3.67 0.01 -5.98
N ALA A 111 4.89 -0.32 -6.41
CA ALA A 111 5.69 0.51 -7.31
C ALA A 111 5.02 0.71 -8.66
N ASP A 112 4.47 -0.37 -9.23
CA ASP A 112 3.68 -0.31 -10.47
C ASP A 112 2.45 0.59 -10.34
N ALA A 113 1.71 0.42 -9.24
CA ALA A 113 0.54 1.24 -8.95
C ALA A 113 0.90 2.72 -8.79
N LEU A 114 1.94 3.04 -8.03
CA LEU A 114 2.37 4.42 -7.81
C LEU A 114 2.83 5.05 -9.13
N ALA A 115 3.65 4.37 -9.93
CA ALA A 115 4.08 4.89 -11.23
C ALA A 115 2.88 5.15 -12.18
N PHE A 116 1.88 4.28 -12.16
CA PHE A 116 0.65 4.49 -12.92
C PHE A 116 -0.13 5.72 -12.44
N LEU A 117 -0.32 5.86 -11.13
CA LEU A 117 -1.05 7.00 -10.53
C LEU A 117 -0.34 8.33 -10.82
N LEU A 118 0.97 8.39 -10.62
CA LEU A 118 1.75 9.62 -10.81
C LEU A 118 1.84 10.01 -12.28
N TRP A 119 2.05 9.07 -13.22
CA TRP A 119 2.49 9.41 -14.58
C TRP A 119 1.43 9.25 -15.66
N ASP A 120 0.57 8.25 -15.52
CA ASP A 120 -0.50 8.01 -16.48
C ASP A 120 -1.79 8.73 -16.07
N VAL A 121 -2.19 8.55 -14.81
CA VAL A 121 -3.37 9.23 -14.25
C VAL A 121 -3.06 10.68 -13.87
N GLN A 122 -1.80 11.00 -13.60
CA GLN A 122 -1.33 12.33 -13.22
C GLN A 122 -2.01 12.87 -11.97
N ILE A 123 -1.99 12.04 -10.91
CA ILE A 123 -2.44 12.42 -9.56
C ILE A 123 -1.34 12.14 -8.54
N ASP A 124 -1.34 12.85 -7.43
CA ASP A 124 -0.28 12.82 -6.41
C ASP A 124 -0.27 11.57 -5.50
N ALA A 125 -1.28 10.69 -5.64
CA ALA A 125 -1.43 9.47 -4.85
C ALA A 125 -1.50 9.71 -3.32
N CYS A 126 -1.98 10.89 -2.90
CA CYS A 126 -2.22 11.19 -1.49
C CYS A 126 -3.35 10.30 -0.91
N ASP A 127 -3.07 9.74 0.26
CA ASP A 127 -3.90 8.82 1.06
C ASP A 127 -4.24 7.47 0.39
N VAL A 128 -3.60 7.15 -0.74
CA VAL A 128 -3.79 5.85 -1.40
C VAL A 128 -3.35 4.71 -0.49
N GLU A 129 -4.29 3.81 -0.20
CA GLU A 129 -4.06 2.65 0.65
C GLU A 129 -4.10 1.33 -0.12
N PHE A 130 -3.46 0.30 0.45
CA PHE A 130 -3.40 -1.04 -0.13
C PHE A 130 -3.94 -2.10 0.82
N VAL A 131 -4.63 -3.11 0.27
CA VAL A 131 -5.03 -4.31 1.01
C VAL A 131 -4.88 -5.57 0.15
N PRO A 132 -4.33 -6.67 0.68
CA PRO A 132 -4.43 -7.96 0.01
C PRO A 132 -5.87 -8.46 0.11
N ALA A 133 -6.44 -8.93 -0.99
CA ALA A 133 -7.72 -9.64 -0.98
C ALA A 133 -7.81 -10.58 -2.19
N GLN A 134 -8.85 -11.44 -2.20
CA GLN A 134 -9.03 -12.36 -3.31
C GLN A 134 -9.12 -11.63 -4.66
N PRO A 135 -8.55 -12.21 -5.74
CA PRO A 135 -8.69 -11.67 -7.08
C PRO A 135 -10.16 -11.68 -7.52
N ARG A 136 -10.49 -10.82 -8.48
CA ARG A 136 -11.77 -10.90 -9.20
C ARG A 136 -11.86 -12.26 -9.89
N ALA A 137 -13.05 -12.87 -9.91
CA ALA A 137 -13.29 -14.00 -10.78
C ALA A 137 -13.05 -13.55 -12.24
N LEU A 138 -12.01 -14.09 -12.89
CA LEU A 138 -11.49 -13.64 -14.18
C LEU A 138 -12.56 -13.57 -15.29
N GLU A 139 -13.65 -14.34 -15.17
CA GLU A 139 -14.78 -14.33 -16.11
C GLU A 139 -15.50 -12.97 -16.24
N LYS A 140 -15.33 -12.05 -15.28
CA LYS A 140 -16.00 -10.74 -15.29
C LYS A 140 -15.10 -9.55 -15.66
N ALA A 141 -13.79 -9.75 -15.75
CA ALA A 141 -12.84 -8.66 -16.00
C ALA A 141 -12.56 -8.51 -17.50
N LYS A 142 -13.50 -7.92 -18.26
CA LYS A 142 -13.09 -7.31 -19.54
C LYS A 142 -12.28 -6.05 -19.21
N PRO A 143 -11.02 -5.93 -19.65
CA PRO A 143 -10.22 -4.76 -19.37
C PRO A 143 -10.90 -3.50 -19.92
N PHE A 144 -11.18 -2.53 -19.04
CA PHE A 144 -11.85 -1.27 -19.38
C PHE A 144 -10.99 -0.39 -20.30
N HIS A 145 -9.69 -0.66 -20.42
CA HIS A 145 -8.79 0.08 -21.31
C HIS A 145 -7.72 -0.84 -21.93
N PRO A 146 -7.73 -1.05 -23.27
CA PRO A 146 -6.87 -2.03 -23.94
C PRO A 146 -5.39 -1.60 -24.03
N LYS A 147 -5.04 -0.34 -23.74
CA LYS A 147 -3.67 0.17 -23.95
C LYS A 147 -2.71 0.01 -22.75
N ILE A 148 -3.22 -0.11 -21.51
CA ILE A 148 -2.38 -0.15 -20.28
C ILE A 148 -2.55 -1.44 -19.49
N VAL A 149 -3.62 -2.21 -19.69
CA VAL A 149 -3.69 -3.56 -19.11
C VAL A 149 -2.60 -4.48 -19.70
N THR A 150 -2.08 -4.16 -20.89
CA THR A 150 -0.87 -4.79 -21.45
C THR A 150 0.39 -4.42 -20.68
N VAL A 151 0.37 -3.27 -19.99
CA VAL A 151 1.51 -2.69 -19.28
C VAL A 151 1.59 -3.25 -17.85
N LEU A 152 0.48 -3.32 -17.14
CA LEU A 152 0.41 -3.85 -15.77
C LEU A 152 -0.33 -5.19 -15.75
N LYS A 153 0.42 -6.29 -15.64
CA LYS A 153 -0.16 -7.63 -15.47
C LYS A 153 -0.68 -7.78 -14.04
N LEU A 154 -1.94 -8.19 -13.87
CA LEU A 154 -2.47 -8.53 -12.55
C LEU A 154 -1.60 -9.65 -11.95
N VAL A 155 -0.92 -9.34 -10.85
CA VAL A 155 -0.07 -10.29 -10.13
C VAL A 155 -0.93 -11.00 -9.09
N THR A 156 -1.17 -12.29 -9.29
CA THR A 156 -1.72 -13.16 -8.25
C THR A 156 -0.55 -13.73 -7.47
N PHE A 157 -0.55 -13.50 -6.16
CA PHE A 157 0.49 -14.02 -5.28
C PHE A 157 0.24 -15.49 -4.94
N PRO A 158 1.31 -16.27 -4.63
CA PRO A 158 1.17 -17.68 -4.28
C PRO A 158 0.17 -17.90 -3.14
N PRO A 159 -0.52 -19.05 -3.10
CA PRO A 159 -1.45 -19.39 -2.04
C PRO A 159 -0.70 -19.75 -0.76
N GLU A 160 -0.17 -18.75 -0.09
CA GLU A 160 0.41 -18.88 1.24
C GLU A 160 -0.70 -18.84 2.30
N VAL A 161 -0.39 -18.26 3.46
CA VAL A 161 -1.31 -18.16 4.59
C VAL A 161 -2.61 -17.42 4.24
N LEU A 162 -2.61 -16.51 3.25
CA LEU A 162 -3.79 -15.77 2.81
C LEU A 162 -4.61 -16.48 1.72
N GLY A 163 -4.10 -17.56 1.11
CA GLY A 163 -4.63 -18.11 -0.15
C GLY A 163 -4.33 -17.21 -1.36
N PRO A 164 -4.82 -17.54 -2.57
CA PRO A 164 -4.61 -16.70 -3.75
C PRO A 164 -5.17 -15.29 -3.55
N HIS A 165 -4.34 -14.27 -3.75
CA HIS A 165 -4.72 -12.88 -3.51
C HIS A 165 -4.00 -11.92 -4.47
N VAL A 166 -4.48 -10.68 -4.51
CA VAL A 166 -3.92 -9.53 -5.23
C VAL A 166 -3.95 -8.32 -4.29
N LEU A 167 -3.20 -7.25 -4.61
CA LEU A 167 -3.35 -5.98 -3.91
C LEU A 167 -4.48 -5.16 -4.53
N TRP A 168 -5.43 -4.76 -3.69
CA TRP A 168 -6.47 -3.80 -4.01
C TRP A 168 -6.06 -2.41 -3.53
N ILE A 169 -6.48 -1.39 -4.28
CA ILE A 169 -6.31 0.02 -3.92
C ILE A 169 -7.64 0.56 -3.39
N LEU A 170 -7.59 1.42 -2.37
CA LEU A 170 -8.73 2.12 -1.79
C LEU A 170 -8.31 3.52 -1.28
N ASP A 171 -9.29 4.28 -0.79
CA ASP A 171 -9.13 5.58 -0.13
C ASP A 171 -8.32 6.61 -0.94
N PHE A 172 -8.60 6.65 -2.25
CA PHE A 172 -8.00 7.60 -3.20
C PHE A 172 -8.78 8.93 -3.32
N ASP A 173 -9.65 9.25 -2.36
CA ASP A 173 -10.50 10.45 -2.35
C ASP A 173 -9.72 11.73 -2.02
N CYS A 174 -8.52 11.62 -1.43
CA CYS A 174 -7.62 12.74 -1.15
C CYS A 174 -6.65 13.08 -2.30
N CYS A 175 -6.66 12.30 -3.39
CA CYS A 175 -5.77 12.50 -4.53
C CYS A 175 -6.08 13.80 -5.29
N ARG A 176 -5.03 14.51 -5.74
CA ARG A 176 -5.16 15.75 -6.52
C ARG A 176 -4.34 15.68 -7.82
N PRO A 177 -4.72 16.43 -8.87
CA PRO A 177 -3.95 16.50 -10.11
C PRO A 177 -2.48 16.83 -9.85
N LEU A 178 -1.56 16.16 -10.51
CA LEU A 178 -0.11 16.28 -10.34
C LEU A 178 0.52 17.01 -11.54
N PRO A 179 1.09 18.22 -11.37
CA PRO A 179 1.92 18.85 -12.36
C PRO A 179 3.15 17.99 -12.69
N MET A 180 3.49 17.89 -13.97
CA MET A 180 4.73 17.25 -14.42
C MET A 180 5.91 18.24 -14.27
N SER A 181 6.20 18.64 -13.03
CA SER A 181 7.21 19.63 -12.68
C SER A 181 7.85 19.32 -11.33
N ILE A 182 8.88 20.08 -10.95
CA ILE A 182 9.54 19.97 -9.63
C ILE A 182 8.54 20.18 -8.47
N GLU A 183 7.59 21.09 -8.62
CA GLU A 183 6.53 21.29 -7.61
C GLU A 183 5.66 20.03 -7.46
N GLY A 184 5.37 19.36 -8.57
CA GLY A 184 4.70 18.06 -8.55
C GLY A 184 5.52 17.02 -7.79
N ILE A 185 6.83 16.97 -8.03
CA ILE A 185 7.74 16.06 -7.31
C ILE A 185 7.71 16.29 -5.80
N GLU A 186 7.80 17.53 -5.35
CA GLU A 186 7.71 17.88 -3.94
C GLU A 186 6.42 17.37 -3.31
N ARG A 187 5.28 17.59 -3.97
CA ARG A 187 3.99 17.12 -3.47
C ARG A 187 3.86 15.60 -3.47
N ALA A 188 4.28 14.93 -4.53
CA ALA A 188 4.27 13.47 -4.58
C ALA A 188 5.14 12.87 -3.46
N ALA A 189 6.32 13.45 -3.19
CA ALA A 189 7.20 13.01 -2.11
C ALA A 189 6.57 13.28 -0.73
N GLU A 190 5.88 14.42 -0.55
CA GLU A 190 5.12 14.67 0.66
C GLU A 190 4.00 13.62 0.87
N CYS A 191 3.21 13.33 -0.18
CA CYS A 191 2.17 12.29 -0.13
C CYS A 191 2.77 10.92 0.21
N PHE A 192 3.90 10.53 -0.40
CA PHE A 192 4.58 9.26 -0.13
C PHE A 192 4.82 9.03 1.37
N TRP A 193 5.26 10.06 2.09
CA TRP A 193 5.53 9.96 3.52
C TRP A 193 4.32 10.21 4.43
N ARG A 194 3.36 11.02 3.98
CA ARG A 194 2.14 11.30 4.72
C ARG A 194 1.14 10.16 4.67
N ASN A 195 1.22 9.31 3.66
CA ASN A 195 0.44 8.07 3.62
C ASN A 195 0.83 7.17 4.81
N ASP A 196 -0.03 6.21 5.11
CA ASP A 196 0.38 5.08 5.95
C ASP A 196 1.62 4.39 5.34
N PRO A 197 2.45 3.70 6.15
CA PRO A 197 3.76 3.18 5.74
C PRO A 197 3.67 1.93 4.83
N PHE A 198 2.82 1.98 3.81
CA PHE A 198 2.67 0.97 2.77
C PHE A 198 3.96 0.82 1.95
N TYR A 199 4.54 1.94 1.53
CA TYR A 199 5.76 1.92 0.72
C TYR A 199 7.00 1.60 1.59
N PRO A 200 8.00 0.89 1.04
CA PRO A 200 9.22 0.57 1.78
C PRO A 200 10.01 1.82 2.15
N ASN A 201 10.73 1.76 3.27
CA ASN A 201 11.50 2.89 3.77
C ASN A 201 12.94 2.88 3.20
N PRO A 202 13.37 3.88 2.41
CA PRO A 202 14.76 4.00 1.94
C PRO A 202 15.80 4.09 3.07
N GLY A 203 15.41 4.59 4.24
CA GLY A 203 16.27 4.66 5.42
C GLY A 203 16.24 3.40 6.30
N ALA A 204 15.76 2.27 5.77
CA ALA A 204 15.71 1.04 6.53
C ALA A 204 17.11 0.56 6.95
N LYS A 205 17.22 0.03 8.17
CA LYS A 205 18.50 -0.45 8.74
C LYS A 205 18.72 -1.95 8.56
N PHE A 206 17.64 -2.72 8.38
CA PHE A 206 17.71 -4.16 8.20
C PHE A 206 17.95 -4.49 6.73
N GLU A 207 18.91 -5.38 6.45
CA GLU A 207 19.28 -5.78 5.08
C GLU A 207 18.08 -6.24 4.25
N ARG A 208 17.18 -7.02 4.85
CA ARG A 208 15.95 -7.46 4.18
C ARG A 208 15.02 -6.30 3.80
N ASP A 209 14.90 -5.30 4.66
CA ASP A 209 14.05 -4.13 4.39
C ASP A 209 14.68 -3.22 3.33
N MET A 210 16.01 -3.07 3.36
CA MET A 210 16.76 -2.40 2.31
C MET A 210 16.53 -3.08 0.97
N ALA A 211 16.58 -4.41 0.91
CA ALA A 211 16.29 -5.16 -0.31
C ALA A 211 14.85 -4.92 -0.83
N ILE A 212 13.86 -4.80 0.05
CA ILE A 212 12.48 -4.47 -0.34
C ILE A 212 12.42 -3.06 -0.95
N TRP A 213 13.14 -2.08 -0.40
CA TRP A 213 13.26 -0.74 -0.97
C TRP A 213 13.94 -0.76 -2.36
N GLU A 214 15.04 -1.49 -2.52
CA GLU A 214 15.73 -1.59 -3.81
C GLU A 214 14.80 -2.17 -4.89
N VAL A 215 14.05 -3.23 -4.56
CA VAL A 215 13.04 -3.81 -5.46
C VAL A 215 11.96 -2.79 -5.82
N PHE A 216 11.43 -2.05 -4.84
CA PHE A 216 10.45 -0.99 -5.09
C PHE A 216 11.00 0.07 -6.03
N ARG A 217 12.19 0.61 -5.73
CA ARG A 217 12.84 1.67 -6.48
C ARG A 217 13.07 1.25 -7.93
N ASP A 218 13.69 0.09 -8.13
CA ASP A 218 14.05 -0.38 -9.47
C ASP A 218 12.79 -0.67 -10.30
N ARG A 219 11.77 -1.27 -9.68
CA ARG A 219 10.48 -1.50 -10.33
C ARG A 219 9.77 -0.20 -10.68
N PHE A 220 9.73 0.76 -9.75
CA PHE A 220 9.12 2.06 -9.96
C PHE A 220 9.77 2.80 -11.14
N LEU A 221 11.10 2.87 -11.18
CA LEU A 221 11.84 3.53 -12.25
C LEU A 221 11.62 2.82 -13.60
N SER A 222 11.68 1.49 -13.62
CA SER A 222 11.44 0.69 -14.83
C SER A 222 10.03 0.90 -15.39
N THR A 223 8.99 0.84 -14.54
CA THR A 223 7.61 1.06 -14.97
C THR A 223 7.38 2.50 -15.39
N SER A 224 7.95 3.47 -14.68
CA SER A 224 7.86 4.89 -15.03
C SER A 224 8.48 5.19 -16.40
N ALA A 225 9.67 4.66 -16.68
CA ALA A 225 10.34 4.82 -17.97
C ALA A 225 9.48 4.33 -19.14
N ARG A 226 8.78 3.22 -18.93
CA ARG A 226 7.86 2.65 -19.93
C ARG A 226 6.58 3.47 -20.12
N ILE A 227 6.01 4.01 -19.04
CA ILE A 227 4.82 4.89 -19.15
C ILE A 227 5.19 6.19 -19.87
N LEU A 228 6.37 6.74 -19.57
CA LEU A 228 6.82 8.04 -20.05
C LEU A 228 7.62 7.98 -21.36
N THR A 229 7.75 6.82 -22.01
CA THR A 229 8.60 6.62 -23.19
C THR A 229 8.33 7.61 -24.34
N LEU A 230 7.09 8.08 -24.48
CA LEU A 230 6.69 9.03 -25.53
C LEU A 230 6.58 10.49 -25.06
N ARG A 231 7.01 10.79 -23.82
CA ARG A 231 7.04 12.16 -23.27
C ARG A 231 8.39 12.82 -23.56
N ASP A 232 8.46 14.13 -23.36
CA ASP A 232 9.69 14.89 -23.53
C ASP A 232 10.76 14.50 -22.48
N GLU A 233 12.03 14.80 -22.78
CA GLU A 233 13.16 14.44 -21.93
C GLU A 233 13.08 15.01 -20.51
N THR A 234 12.41 16.16 -20.31
CA THR A 234 12.27 16.76 -18.99
C THR A 234 11.31 15.92 -18.15
N THR A 235 10.16 15.55 -18.73
CA THR A 235 9.20 14.66 -18.07
C THR A 235 9.80 13.28 -17.78
N GLN A 236 10.62 12.73 -18.69
CA GLN A 236 11.28 11.43 -18.49
C GLN A 236 12.28 11.41 -17.31
N LYS A 237 12.77 12.57 -16.85
CA LYS A 237 13.68 12.68 -15.69
C LYS A 237 12.95 12.74 -14.34
N LEU A 238 11.65 13.05 -14.33
CA LEU A 238 10.85 13.20 -13.12
C LEU A 238 10.85 11.96 -12.19
N PRO A 239 10.79 10.70 -12.69
CA PRO A 239 10.81 9.53 -11.81
C PRO A 239 12.10 9.40 -10.99
N GLY A 240 13.25 9.73 -11.58
CA GLY A 240 14.53 9.75 -10.87
C GLY A 240 14.56 10.83 -9.80
N GLN A 241 14.07 12.03 -10.15
CA GLN A 241 13.96 13.15 -9.21
C GLN A 241 13.02 12.83 -8.04
N PHE A 242 11.90 12.15 -8.31
CA PHE A 242 10.98 11.66 -7.28
C PHE A 242 11.69 10.73 -6.29
N ILE A 243 12.39 9.71 -6.78
CA ILE A 243 13.13 8.76 -5.92
C ILE A 243 14.19 9.49 -5.10
N SER A 244 15.00 10.36 -5.72
CA SER A 244 16.00 11.17 -5.02
C SER A 244 15.33 12.00 -3.92
N ARG A 245 14.20 12.65 -4.22
CA ARG A 245 13.49 13.48 -3.26
C ARG A 245 12.94 12.68 -2.08
N VAL A 246 12.39 11.49 -2.33
CA VAL A 246 11.93 10.58 -1.27
C VAL A 246 13.09 10.19 -0.35
N VAL A 247 14.26 9.85 -0.91
CA VAL A 247 15.45 9.50 -0.12
C VAL A 247 15.98 10.69 0.70
N GLU A 248 16.05 11.88 0.11
CA GLU A 248 16.50 13.10 0.79
C GLU A 248 15.59 13.51 1.96
N THR A 249 14.31 13.14 1.89
CA THR A 249 13.28 13.57 2.84
C THR A 249 12.94 12.54 3.91
N VAL A 250 13.75 11.48 4.03
CA VAL A 250 13.63 10.49 5.11
C VAL A 250 13.60 11.18 6.48
N GLY A 251 12.56 10.90 7.25
CA GLY A 251 12.40 11.46 8.60
C GLY A 251 11.96 12.93 8.65
N MET A 252 11.78 13.60 7.51
CA MET A 252 11.31 14.99 7.48
C MET A 252 9.79 15.12 7.63
N TYR A 253 9.04 14.11 7.17
CA TYR A 253 7.59 14.09 7.21
C TYR A 253 7.13 12.97 8.15
N SER A 254 6.47 13.34 9.23
CA SER A 254 5.79 12.42 10.15
C SER A 254 4.33 12.81 10.27
N LYS A 255 3.40 11.83 10.18
CA LYS A 255 1.97 12.06 10.45
C LYS A 255 1.83 12.76 11.81
N GLY A 256 1.27 13.98 11.83
CA GLY A 256 1.03 14.77 13.05
C GLY A 256 1.92 15.99 13.23
N THR A 257 2.93 16.23 12.37
CA THR A 257 3.66 17.51 12.39
C THR A 257 2.81 18.58 11.68
N THR A 258 1.88 19.21 12.39
CA THR A 258 1.34 20.51 11.98
C THR A 258 2.52 21.46 11.77
N ARG A 259 2.70 21.96 10.54
CA ARG A 259 3.55 23.14 10.32
C ARG A 259 2.96 24.26 11.18
N GLY A 260 3.70 24.68 12.20
CA GLY A 260 3.41 25.90 12.92
C GLY A 260 3.33 27.03 11.89
N THR A 261 2.22 27.77 11.95
CA THR A 261 2.02 29.05 11.27
C THR A 261 3.14 30.04 11.59
#